data_AF-A0A3C1KF26-F1
#
_entry.id   AF-A0A3C1KF26-F1
#
_cell.length_a   1.000
_cell.length_b   1.000
_cell.length_c   1.000
_cell.angle_alpha   90.00
_cell.angle_beta   90.00
_cell.angle_gamma   90.00
#
_symmetry.space_group_name_H-M   'P 1'
#
loop_
_entity.id
_entity.type
_entity.pdbx_description
1 polymer ?
#
loop_
_entity_poly.entity_id
_entity_poly.type
_entity_poly.pdbx_seq_one_letter_code
_entity_poly.pdbx_strand_id
1 'polypeptide(L)'
;SGPPKTSRSRRSVDAGDGIAGNAEIELFTAVAQHTDAATPAVAETSEPVVEVEERSTFQIAVERMSGRGPAAHQVWLPPLEVPATLDQLMPDLVADPQLGLVSPGWRAAGSLVVPLGIVDVPLEQRRENLVVALGGAAGHVAIVGGPLSGKSTVARTLLTAVALTRTPLEVQFYVLDFGGGTFTGLQRHPHVAGLATRTEEEAVRRTVAEIEQIIDAREQFFRQHAIDSIDTYR
;
A
#
# COMPACT_ATOMS: atom_id res chain seq x y z
N SER A 1 -3.43 -38.86 1.82
CA SER A 1 -4.35 -39.94 1.42
C SER A 1 -4.66 -39.83 -0.06
N GLY A 2 -4.01 -40.64 -0.90
CA GLY A 2 -4.28 -40.68 -2.34
C GLY A 2 -5.53 -41.52 -2.66
N PRO A 3 -6.22 -41.27 -3.78
CA PRO A 3 -7.42 -42.02 -4.14
C PRO A 3 -7.06 -43.44 -4.64
N PRO A 4 -7.91 -44.45 -4.39
CA PRO A 4 -7.63 -45.83 -4.77
C PRO A 4 -8.00 -46.14 -6.23
N LYS A 5 -7.26 -47.08 -6.82
CA LYS A 5 -7.43 -47.58 -8.19
C LYS A 5 -8.61 -48.56 -8.26
N THR A 6 -9.59 -48.32 -9.13
CA THR A 6 -10.70 -49.24 -9.39
C THR A 6 -10.35 -50.23 -10.50
N SER A 7 -10.17 -51.49 -10.11
CA SER A 7 -10.03 -52.66 -10.99
C SER A 7 -11.40 -53.10 -11.53
N ARG A 8 -11.47 -53.41 -12.83
CA ARG A 8 -12.64 -53.96 -13.53
C ARG A 8 -12.90 -55.40 -13.09
N SER A 9 -14.15 -55.72 -12.76
CA SER A 9 -14.66 -57.09 -12.71
C SER A 9 -15.73 -57.29 -13.78
N ARG A 10 -15.45 -58.19 -14.72
CA ARG A 10 -16.44 -58.72 -15.68
C ARG A 10 -17.29 -59.75 -14.95
N ARG A 11 -18.61 -59.58 -14.99
CA ARG A 11 -19.56 -60.61 -14.54
C ARG A 11 -20.32 -61.13 -15.76
N SER A 12 -20.09 -62.40 -16.06
CA SER A 12 -20.90 -63.23 -16.94
C SER A 12 -22.26 -63.45 -16.29
N VAL A 13 -23.33 -63.31 -17.07
CA VAL A 13 -24.61 -63.91 -16.72
C VAL A 13 -25.10 -64.71 -17.92
N ASP A 14 -25.41 -65.95 -17.57
CA ASP A 14 -25.75 -67.10 -18.37
C ASP A 14 -27.14 -66.96 -19.01
N ALA A 15 -27.31 -67.63 -20.14
CA ALA A 15 -28.52 -67.62 -20.95
C ALA A 15 -29.55 -68.61 -20.41
N GLY A 16 -30.76 -68.13 -20.16
CA GLY A 16 -31.94 -68.94 -19.89
C GLY A 16 -32.85 -69.01 -21.12
N ASP A 17 -32.75 -70.15 -21.80
CA ASP A 17 -33.74 -70.92 -22.57
C ASP A 17 -34.84 -70.21 -23.39
N GLY A 18 -34.83 -70.44 -24.70
CA GLY A 18 -35.87 -69.96 -25.61
C GLY A 18 -35.65 -70.27 -27.09
N ILE A 19 -35.96 -71.52 -27.48
CA ILE A 19 -36.32 -72.00 -28.83
C ILE A 19 -35.16 -72.18 -29.82
N ALA A 20 -34.76 -73.45 -29.96
CA ALA A 20 -33.83 -73.95 -30.96
C ALA A 20 -34.42 -73.90 -32.38
N GLY A 21 -33.84 -73.06 -33.23
CA GLY A 21 -33.90 -73.19 -34.69
C GLY A 21 -32.48 -73.36 -35.22
N ASN A 22 -32.22 -74.39 -36.02
CA ASN A 22 -30.93 -74.60 -36.70
C ASN A 22 -30.64 -73.40 -37.60
N ALA A 23 -29.76 -72.49 -37.17
CA ALA A 23 -29.20 -71.44 -38.01
C ALA A 23 -27.86 -71.91 -38.56
N GLU A 24 -27.84 -72.23 -39.85
CA GLU A 24 -26.62 -72.52 -40.60
C GLU A 24 -25.90 -71.20 -40.90
N ILE A 25 -24.69 -71.03 -40.36
CA ILE A 25 -23.90 -69.80 -40.53
C ILE A 25 -23.11 -69.93 -41.83
N GLU A 26 -23.58 -69.29 -42.90
CA GLU A 26 -22.80 -69.13 -44.13
C GLU A 26 -21.85 -67.92 -44.04
N LEU A 27 -20.65 -68.09 -44.60
CA LEU A 27 -19.63 -67.04 -44.66
C LEU A 27 -20.01 -65.97 -45.70
N PHE A 28 -20.32 -64.77 -45.20
CA PHE A 28 -20.55 -63.60 -46.03
C PHE A 28 -19.24 -63.17 -46.71
N THR A 29 -19.15 -63.38 -48.04
CA THR A 29 -18.06 -62.89 -48.88
C THR A 29 -18.58 -61.81 -49.83
N ALA A 30 -18.58 -60.55 -49.38
CA ALA A 30 -18.85 -59.43 -50.26
C ALA A 30 -17.55 -58.93 -50.91
N VAL A 31 -17.54 -58.92 -52.25
CA VAL A 31 -16.54 -58.22 -53.06
C VAL A 31 -17.00 -56.76 -53.21
N ALA A 32 -16.11 -55.80 -52.92
CA ALA A 32 -16.42 -54.38 -53.07
C ALA A 32 -16.66 -54.04 -54.55
N GLN A 33 -17.88 -53.60 -54.88
CA GLN A 33 -18.18 -52.95 -56.15
C GLN A 33 -18.03 -51.44 -55.98
N HIS A 34 -17.01 -50.85 -56.60
CA HIS A 34 -16.95 -49.40 -56.73
C HIS A 34 -18.03 -48.96 -57.72
N THR A 35 -19.05 -48.30 -57.18
CA THR A 35 -20.02 -47.57 -57.99
C THR A 35 -19.56 -46.11 -58.00
N ASP A 36 -19.17 -45.57 -59.15
CA ASP A 36 -18.94 -44.14 -59.33
C ASP A 36 -20.30 -43.42 -59.28
N ALA A 37 -20.81 -43.24 -58.07
CA ALA A 37 -21.91 -42.34 -57.80
C ALA A 37 -21.32 -40.95 -57.62
N ALA A 38 -21.55 -40.06 -58.60
CA ALA A 38 -21.26 -38.65 -58.45
C ALA A 38 -22.01 -38.10 -57.24
N THR A 39 -21.29 -37.75 -56.18
CA THR A 39 -21.82 -37.09 -54.99
C THR A 39 -22.47 -35.76 -55.42
N PRO A 40 -23.78 -35.54 -55.20
CA PRO A 40 -24.31 -34.19 -55.34
C PRO A 40 -23.63 -33.34 -54.26
N ALA A 41 -23.06 -32.21 -54.65
CA ALA A 41 -22.44 -31.26 -53.73
C ALA A 41 -23.48 -30.85 -52.69
N VAL A 42 -23.38 -31.39 -51.48
CA VAL A 42 -24.12 -30.92 -50.33
C VAL A 42 -23.56 -29.53 -50.04
N ALA A 43 -24.34 -28.50 -50.33
CA ALA A 43 -24.03 -27.16 -49.86
C ALA A 43 -23.95 -27.23 -48.34
N GLU A 44 -22.75 -27.05 -47.80
CA GLU A 44 -22.51 -26.89 -46.37
C GLU A 44 -23.34 -25.69 -45.90
N THR A 45 -24.55 -25.97 -45.41
CA THR A 45 -25.26 -25.01 -44.58
C THR A 45 -24.44 -24.96 -43.30
N SER A 46 -23.67 -23.89 -43.14
CA SER A 46 -22.97 -23.61 -41.90
C SER A 46 -24.03 -23.53 -40.81
N GLU A 47 -24.10 -24.57 -39.98
CA GLU A 47 -24.83 -24.47 -38.71
C GLU A 47 -24.25 -23.26 -37.98
N PRO A 48 -25.09 -22.36 -37.44
CA PRO A 48 -24.57 -21.25 -36.68
C PRO A 48 -23.75 -21.86 -35.54
N VAL A 49 -22.47 -21.46 -35.45
CA VAL A 49 -21.63 -21.80 -34.32
C VAL A 49 -22.34 -21.25 -33.10
N VAL A 50 -23.01 -22.13 -32.35
CA VAL A 50 -23.59 -21.77 -31.07
C VAL A 50 -22.37 -21.51 -30.18
N GLU A 51 -22.07 -20.24 -29.94
CA GLU A 51 -21.10 -19.87 -28.91
C GLU A 51 -21.55 -20.57 -27.63
N VAL A 52 -20.78 -21.58 -27.23
CA VAL A 52 -21.02 -22.29 -25.98
C VAL A 52 -20.79 -21.24 -24.90
N GLU A 53 -21.84 -20.88 -24.18
CA GLU A 53 -21.73 -19.94 -23.06
C GLU A 53 -20.90 -20.62 -21.95
N GLU A 54 -19.59 -20.37 -21.96
CA GLU A 54 -18.62 -20.94 -21.02
C GLU A 54 -18.76 -20.38 -19.60
N ARG A 55 -19.52 -19.28 -19.44
CA ARG A 55 -19.76 -18.64 -18.15
C ARG A 55 -20.74 -19.47 -17.32
N SER A 56 -20.38 -19.70 -16.06
CA SER A 56 -21.31 -20.26 -15.10
C SER A 56 -22.53 -19.35 -14.90
N THR A 57 -23.67 -19.94 -14.58
CA THR A 57 -24.90 -19.19 -14.23
C THR A 57 -24.67 -18.19 -13.09
N PHE A 58 -23.76 -18.51 -12.15
CA PHE A 58 -23.31 -17.61 -11.10
C PHE A 58 -22.59 -16.37 -11.65
N GLN A 59 -21.65 -16.55 -12.59
CA GLN A 59 -20.94 -15.42 -13.22
C GLN A 59 -21.90 -14.50 -13.98
N ILE A 60 -22.84 -15.08 -14.73
CA ILE A 60 -23.87 -14.31 -15.45
C ILE A 60 -24.73 -13.50 -14.46
N ALA A 61 -25.09 -14.08 -13.31
CA ALA A 61 -25.83 -13.37 -12.27
C ALA A 61 -25.01 -12.23 -11.64
N VAL A 62 -23.75 -12.48 -11.27
CA VAL A 62 -22.84 -11.46 -10.72
C VAL A 62 -22.64 -10.31 -11.70
N GLU A 63 -22.40 -10.60 -12.98
CA GLU A 63 -22.20 -9.59 -14.01
C GLU A 63 -23.44 -8.71 -14.19
N ARG A 64 -24.63 -9.32 -14.21
CA ARG A 64 -25.89 -8.58 -14.31
C ARG A 64 -26.20 -7.74 -13.07
N MET A 65 -25.72 -8.14 -11.90
CA MET A 65 -25.96 -7.45 -10.63
C MET A 65 -24.87 -6.44 -10.24
N SER A 66 -23.65 -6.56 -10.77
CA SER A 66 -22.53 -5.69 -10.43
C SER A 66 -22.84 -4.23 -10.76
N GLY A 67 -22.52 -3.33 -9.83
CA GLY A 67 -22.77 -1.90 -9.98
C GLY A 67 -24.24 -1.48 -9.82
N ARG A 68 -25.14 -2.40 -9.44
CA ARG A 68 -26.55 -2.08 -9.14
C ARG A 68 -26.76 -1.92 -7.64
N GLY A 69 -27.57 -0.92 -7.25
CA GLY A 69 -27.90 -0.62 -5.86
C GLY A 69 -26.86 0.24 -5.16
N PRO A 70 -27.11 0.60 -3.89
CA PRO A 70 -26.15 1.35 -3.09
C PRO A 70 -24.90 0.52 -2.81
N ALA A 71 -23.75 1.17 -2.72
CA ALA A 71 -22.51 0.53 -2.30
C ALA A 71 -22.69 -0.07 -0.90
N ALA A 72 -22.18 -1.28 -0.70
CA ALA A 72 -22.18 -1.90 0.61
C ALA A 72 -21.31 -1.07 1.56
N HIS A 73 -21.75 -0.95 2.81
CA HIS A 73 -20.95 -0.37 3.87
C HIS A 73 -19.65 -1.17 4.05
N GLN A 74 -18.50 -0.49 3.99
CA GLN A 74 -17.21 -1.15 4.14
C GLN A 74 -16.90 -1.36 5.62
N VAL A 75 -17.19 -2.56 6.12
CA VAL A 75 -16.88 -2.95 7.50
C VAL A 75 -15.37 -3.19 7.68
N TRP A 76 -14.71 -3.73 6.67
CA TRP A 76 -13.25 -3.94 6.66
C TRP A 76 -12.62 -3.03 5.61
N LEU A 77 -11.83 -2.08 6.09
CA LEU A 77 -10.95 -1.32 5.23
C LEU A 77 -9.80 -2.22 4.75
N PRO A 78 -9.20 -1.96 3.57
CA PRO A 78 -8.00 -2.65 3.14
C PRO A 78 -6.89 -2.57 4.21
N PRO A 79 -5.92 -3.48 4.25
CA PRO A 79 -4.76 -3.32 5.14
C PRO A 79 -3.89 -2.13 4.71
N LEU A 80 -3.23 -1.49 5.68
CA LEU A 80 -2.27 -0.39 5.43
C LEU A 80 -0.90 -0.94 5.01
N GLU A 81 -0.83 -1.52 3.82
CA GLU A 81 0.41 -2.09 3.27
C GLU A 81 1.27 -1.04 2.55
N VAL A 82 0.61 -0.10 1.86
CA VAL A 82 1.27 0.99 1.12
C VAL A 82 1.29 2.23 2.00
N PRO A 83 2.48 2.75 2.36
CA PRO A 83 2.58 3.95 3.18
C PRO A 83 2.09 5.19 2.41
N ALA A 84 1.44 6.10 3.12
CA ALA A 84 1.07 7.40 2.57
C ALA A 84 2.28 8.32 2.42
N THR A 85 2.27 9.16 1.40
CA THR A 85 3.29 10.19 1.18
C THR A 85 2.87 11.52 1.83
N LEU A 86 3.82 12.43 2.06
CA LEU A 86 3.51 13.71 2.73
C LEU A 86 2.57 14.60 1.91
N ASP A 87 2.63 14.57 0.58
CA ASP A 87 1.68 15.26 -0.31
C ASP A 87 0.26 14.68 -0.24
N GLN A 88 0.12 13.38 0.05
CA GLN A 88 -1.20 12.78 0.33
C GLN A 88 -1.74 13.22 1.70
N LEU A 89 -0.87 13.40 2.69
CA LEU A 89 -1.22 13.89 4.03
C LEU A 89 -1.41 15.42 4.08
N MET A 90 -0.84 16.13 3.11
CA MET A 90 -0.86 17.59 2.95
C MET A 90 -1.30 17.96 1.53
N PRO A 91 -2.57 17.71 1.15
CA PRO A 91 -3.04 17.92 -0.22
C PRO A 91 -3.09 19.40 -0.64
N ASP A 92 -2.88 20.32 0.29
CA ASP A 92 -2.90 21.77 0.11
C ASP A 92 -1.49 22.38 -0.05
N LEU A 93 -0.46 21.56 -0.26
CA LEU A 93 0.90 22.03 -0.52
C LEU A 93 0.94 23.02 -1.70
N VAL A 94 1.49 24.19 -1.44
CA VAL A 94 1.60 25.28 -2.40
C VAL A 94 2.97 25.97 -2.29
N ALA A 95 3.51 26.43 -3.41
CA ALA A 95 4.70 27.26 -3.42
C ALA A 95 4.31 28.72 -3.11
N ASP A 96 4.79 29.21 -1.98
CA ASP A 96 4.62 30.60 -1.54
C ASP A 96 5.95 31.38 -1.74
N PRO A 97 5.93 32.60 -2.30
CA PRO A 97 7.15 33.38 -2.55
C PRO A 97 7.95 33.74 -1.29
N GLN A 98 7.30 33.82 -0.13
CA GLN A 98 7.94 34.19 1.14
C GLN A 98 8.20 32.96 2.02
N LEU A 99 7.29 31.99 2.03
CA LEU A 99 7.35 30.83 2.92
C LEU A 99 8.00 29.60 2.28
N GLY A 100 8.20 29.59 0.97
CA GLY A 100 8.66 28.41 0.22
C GLY A 100 7.52 27.42 -0.03
N LEU A 101 7.85 26.12 -0.14
CA LEU A 101 6.83 25.08 -0.28
C LEU A 101 6.19 24.79 1.08
N VAL A 102 4.91 25.09 1.21
CA VAL A 102 4.21 25.03 2.51
C VAL A 102 2.80 24.47 2.37
N SER A 103 2.31 23.81 3.43
CA SER A 103 0.90 23.48 3.62
C SER A 103 0.23 24.55 4.49
N PRO A 104 -0.63 25.42 3.94
CA PRO A 104 -1.28 26.48 4.69
C PRO A 104 -2.17 25.97 5.83
N GLY A 105 -2.92 24.88 5.59
CA GLY A 105 -3.82 24.27 6.57
C GLY A 105 -3.06 23.71 7.76
N TRP A 106 -2.00 22.93 7.53
CA TRP A 106 -1.18 22.39 8.62
C TRP A 106 -0.38 23.46 9.35
N ARG A 107 0.08 24.50 8.64
CA ARG A 107 0.72 25.67 9.27
C ARG A 107 -0.22 26.40 10.23
N ALA A 108 -1.51 26.49 9.89
CA ALA A 108 -2.55 27.12 10.71
C ALA A 108 -3.11 26.20 11.82
N ALA A 109 -2.83 24.90 11.79
CA ALA A 109 -3.39 23.91 12.73
C ALA A 109 -2.89 24.06 14.18
N GLY A 110 -1.84 24.83 14.41
CA GLY A 110 -1.30 25.11 15.75
C GLY A 110 0.22 25.24 15.76
N SER A 111 0.77 25.39 16.97
CA SER A 111 2.21 25.50 17.18
C SER A 111 2.89 24.15 16.91
N LEU A 112 3.60 24.07 15.78
CA LEU A 112 4.34 22.89 15.31
C LEU A 112 3.51 21.59 15.27
N VAL A 113 2.31 21.66 14.67
CA VAL A 113 1.42 20.51 14.46
C VAL A 113 1.62 19.96 13.05
N VAL A 114 1.95 18.67 12.94
CA VAL A 114 2.25 18.02 11.65
C VAL A 114 1.72 16.59 11.58
N PRO A 115 1.30 16.12 10.38
CA PRO A 115 0.98 14.72 10.14
C PRO A 115 2.25 13.90 9.90
N LEU A 116 2.27 12.65 10.38
CA LEU A 116 3.39 11.70 10.19
C LEU A 116 2.98 10.41 9.48
N GLY A 117 1.69 10.13 9.36
CA GLY A 117 1.20 8.87 8.78
C GLY A 117 -0.30 8.72 8.94
N ILE A 118 -0.78 7.48 8.81
CA ILE A 118 -2.19 7.11 8.96
C ILE A 118 -2.31 6.13 10.13
N VAL A 119 -3.26 6.38 11.01
CA VAL A 119 -3.72 5.44 12.04
C VAL A 119 -4.98 4.76 11.55
N ASP A 120 -5.02 3.43 11.68
CA ASP A 120 -6.25 2.66 11.51
C ASP A 120 -6.98 2.58 12.86
N VAL A 121 -8.29 2.86 12.85
CA VAL A 121 -9.16 2.77 14.04
C VAL A 121 -10.23 1.70 13.74
N PRO A 122 -9.90 0.40 13.90
CA PRO A 122 -10.76 -0.68 13.41
C PRO A 122 -12.14 -0.71 14.06
N LEU A 123 -12.22 -0.34 15.34
CA LEU A 123 -13.48 -0.27 16.07
C LEU A 123 -14.46 0.74 15.45
N GLU A 124 -13.92 1.82 14.90
CA GLU A 124 -14.69 2.91 14.27
C GLU A 124 -14.74 2.78 12.73
N GLN A 125 -14.12 1.73 12.18
CA GLN A 125 -14.09 1.43 10.74
C GLN A 125 -13.63 2.64 9.90
N ARG A 126 -12.68 3.41 10.44
CA ARG A 126 -12.13 4.61 9.80
C ARG A 126 -10.63 4.73 10.00
N ARG A 127 -10.04 5.55 9.14
CA ARG A 127 -8.62 5.92 9.20
C ARG A 127 -8.50 7.40 9.47
N GLU A 128 -7.42 7.75 10.16
CA GLU A 128 -7.13 9.12 10.57
C GLU A 128 -5.67 9.45 10.35
N ASN A 129 -5.34 10.73 10.32
CA ASN A 129 -3.94 11.14 10.29
C ASN A 129 -3.31 10.90 11.66
N LEU A 130 -2.14 10.28 11.70
CA LEU A 130 -1.25 10.32 12.85
C LEU A 130 -0.68 11.73 12.94
N VAL A 131 -1.12 12.51 13.92
CA VAL A 131 -0.68 13.90 14.12
C VAL A 131 0.21 13.99 15.34
N VAL A 132 1.29 14.77 15.21
CA VAL A 132 2.17 15.13 16.33
C VAL A 132 2.15 16.64 16.52
N ALA A 133 2.02 17.07 17.77
CA ALA A 133 2.12 18.47 18.17
C ALA A 133 3.41 18.66 18.96
N LEU A 134 4.31 19.50 18.46
CA LEU A 134 5.62 19.78 19.07
C LEU A 134 5.67 21.14 19.78
N GLY A 135 4.53 21.82 19.89
CA GLY A 135 4.39 23.03 20.69
C GLY A 135 4.42 22.75 22.20
N GLY A 136 4.97 23.69 22.96
CA GLY A 136 4.95 23.66 24.42
C GLY A 136 5.56 22.39 25.05
N ALA A 137 4.89 21.85 26.07
CA ALA A 137 5.38 20.74 26.88
C ALA A 137 5.53 19.40 26.13
N ALA A 138 4.87 19.24 24.97
CA ALA A 138 4.93 18.02 24.16
C ALA A 138 6.05 18.05 23.09
N GLY A 139 6.98 19.02 23.17
CA GLY A 139 8.02 19.24 22.16
C GLY A 139 9.10 18.15 22.04
N HIS A 140 9.16 17.18 22.95
CA HIS A 140 10.15 16.09 22.91
C HIS A 140 9.57 14.81 22.33
N VAL A 141 10.27 14.22 21.36
CA VAL A 141 9.84 12.99 20.67
C VAL A 141 10.87 11.89 20.85
N ALA A 142 10.39 10.69 21.17
CA ALA A 142 11.19 9.47 21.18
C ALA A 142 10.66 8.49 20.13
N ILE A 143 11.54 7.99 19.26
CA ILE A 143 11.22 6.97 18.25
C ILE A 143 11.95 5.69 18.62
N VAL A 144 11.20 4.65 18.97
CA VAL A 144 11.74 3.36 19.44
C VAL A 144 11.33 2.24 18.50
N GLY A 145 12.25 1.31 18.24
CA GLY A 145 11.99 0.16 17.37
C GLY A 145 13.24 -0.68 17.12
N GLY A 146 13.03 -1.95 16.77
CA GLY A 146 14.12 -2.89 16.46
C GLY A 146 14.92 -2.52 15.20
N PRO A 147 15.97 -3.29 14.85
CA PRO A 147 16.68 -3.13 13.57
C PRO A 147 15.71 -3.12 12.38
N LEU A 148 15.96 -2.27 11.38
CA LEU A 148 15.16 -2.16 10.13
C LEU A 148 13.67 -1.83 10.30
N SER A 149 13.21 -1.42 11.49
CA SER A 149 11.82 -1.03 11.77
C SER A 149 11.39 0.35 11.21
N GLY A 150 12.27 1.05 10.49
CA GLY A 150 11.94 2.35 9.89
C GLY A 150 12.15 3.58 10.78
N LYS A 151 12.81 3.46 11.94
CA LYS A 151 13.11 4.60 12.84
C LYS A 151 13.66 5.84 12.12
N SER A 152 14.72 5.65 11.32
CA SER A 152 15.33 6.75 10.55
C SER A 152 14.41 7.31 9.48
N THR A 153 13.47 6.51 8.96
CA THR A 153 12.45 6.98 8.02
C THR A 153 11.42 7.85 8.72
N VAL A 154 10.95 7.46 9.91
CA VAL A 154 10.04 8.30 10.72
C VAL A 154 10.71 9.61 11.09
N ALA A 155 11.98 9.58 11.52
CA ALA A 155 12.72 10.80 11.89
C ALA A 155 12.90 11.76 10.69
N ARG A 156 13.22 11.25 9.50
CA ARG A 156 13.25 12.06 8.27
C ARG A 156 11.88 12.58 7.88
N THR A 157 10.83 11.77 8.04
CA THR A 157 9.45 12.17 7.76
C THR A 157 9.03 13.32 8.68
N LEU A 158 9.36 13.26 9.96
CA LEU A 158 9.09 14.34 10.92
C LEU A 158 9.81 15.63 10.52
N LEU A 159 11.10 15.55 10.20
CA LEU A 159 11.88 16.71 9.73
C LEU A 159 11.23 17.36 8.51
N THR A 160 10.90 16.54 7.50
CA THR A 160 10.29 17.03 6.26
C THR A 160 8.89 17.59 6.50
N ALA A 161 8.06 16.93 7.31
CA ALA A 161 6.71 17.40 7.63
C ALA A 161 6.74 18.77 8.33
N VAL A 162 7.67 18.97 9.26
CA VAL A 162 7.87 20.28 9.91
C VAL A 162 8.37 21.32 8.91
N ALA A 163 9.33 20.97 8.05
CA ALA A 163 9.83 21.86 6.99
C ALA A 163 8.76 22.26 5.95
N LEU A 164 7.71 21.46 5.78
CA LEU A 164 6.56 21.79 4.93
C LEU A 164 5.51 22.65 5.64
N THR A 165 5.71 23.00 6.91
CA THR A 165 4.79 23.89 7.65
C THR A 165 5.49 25.15 8.17
N ARG A 166 6.82 25.14 8.27
CA ARG A 166 7.65 26.20 8.83
C ARG A 166 8.79 26.56 7.90
N THR A 167 9.29 27.78 8.01
CA THR A 167 10.43 28.25 7.23
C THR A 167 11.76 27.92 7.95
N PRO A 168 12.91 27.98 7.25
CA PRO A 168 14.22 27.79 7.87
C PRO A 168 14.58 28.82 8.94
N LEU A 169 13.88 29.96 8.99
CA LEU A 169 14.05 30.97 10.03
C LEU A 169 13.24 30.62 11.30
N GLU A 170 12.17 29.85 11.14
CA GLU A 170 11.29 29.44 12.24
C GLU A 170 11.76 28.13 12.90
N VAL A 171 12.31 27.20 12.13
CA VAL A 171 12.78 25.90 12.62
C VAL A 171 14.13 25.54 11.99
N GLN A 172 15.06 25.11 12.84
CA GLN A 172 16.37 24.60 12.43
C GLN A 172 16.57 23.19 12.99
N PHE A 173 17.21 22.32 12.21
CA PHE A 173 17.55 20.96 12.59
C PHE A 173 19.07 20.79 12.73
N TYR A 174 19.48 20.29 13.88
CA TYR A 174 20.81 19.74 14.11
C TYR A 174 20.67 18.23 14.24
N VAL A 175 21.36 17.48 13.37
CA VAL A 175 21.19 16.04 13.24
C VAL A 175 22.48 15.32 13.61
N LEU A 176 22.38 14.39 14.56
CA LEU A 176 23.45 13.44 14.88
C LEU A 176 23.07 12.06 14.33
N ASP A 177 23.63 11.67 13.17
CA ASP A 177 23.29 10.41 12.50
C ASP A 177 24.28 9.29 12.87
N PHE A 178 23.84 8.42 13.78
CA PHE A 178 24.58 7.22 14.20
C PHE A 178 24.00 5.93 13.62
N GLY A 179 23.00 6.03 12.74
CA GLY A 179 22.19 4.91 12.24
C GLY A 179 22.57 4.41 10.85
N GLY A 180 23.59 4.98 10.22
CA GLY A 180 24.09 4.54 8.90
C GLY A 180 24.06 5.61 7.80
N GLY A 181 23.98 6.90 8.14
CA GLY A 181 24.12 7.99 7.16
C GLY A 181 22.87 8.25 6.32
N THR A 182 21.70 7.80 6.79
CA THR A 182 20.41 7.99 6.11
C THR A 182 20.01 9.46 5.95
N PHE A 183 20.61 10.36 6.75
CA PHE A 183 20.37 11.80 6.68
C PHE A 183 21.31 12.54 5.72
N THR A 184 22.35 11.90 5.16
CA THR A 184 23.32 12.57 4.27
C THR A 184 22.66 13.25 3.08
N GLY A 185 21.57 12.68 2.54
CA GLY A 185 20.78 13.30 1.46
C GLY A 185 20.10 14.62 1.85
N LEU A 186 19.94 14.90 3.14
CA LEU A 186 19.34 16.13 3.67
C LEU A 186 20.38 17.17 4.10
N GLN A 187 21.68 16.91 3.93
CA GLN A 187 22.75 17.83 4.37
C GLN A 187 22.64 19.24 3.76
N ARG A 188 22.09 19.34 2.53
CA ARG A 188 21.88 20.62 1.83
C ARG A 188 20.46 21.18 2.00
N HIS A 189 19.64 20.55 2.83
CA HIS A 189 18.28 20.99 3.04
C HIS A 189 18.29 22.32 3.81
N PRO A 190 17.51 23.36 3.41
CA PRO A 190 17.61 24.69 4.00
C PRO A 190 17.36 24.73 5.52
N HIS A 191 16.59 23.79 6.04
CA HIS A 191 16.28 23.70 7.47
C HIS A 191 17.37 22.98 8.29
N VAL A 192 18.32 22.31 7.66
CA VAL A 192 19.38 21.55 8.36
C VAL A 192 20.57 22.47 8.59
N ALA A 193 20.77 22.88 9.84
CA ALA A 193 21.85 23.77 10.26
C ALA A 193 23.16 23.02 10.52
N GLY A 194 23.06 21.74 10.93
CA GLY A 194 24.22 20.89 11.15
C GLY A 194 23.88 19.42 11.03
N LEU A 195 24.78 18.64 10.44
CA LEU A 195 24.70 17.19 10.37
C LEU A 195 26.07 16.62 10.72
N ALA A 196 26.11 15.77 11.74
CA ALA A 196 27.32 15.05 12.14
C ALA A 196 27.05 13.55 12.17
N THR A 197 27.96 12.79 11.58
CA THR A 197 27.92 11.33 11.59
C THR A 197 28.71 10.75 12.76
N ARG A 198 28.55 9.46 13.04
CA ARG A 198 29.28 8.77 14.12
C ARG A 198 30.81 8.91 14.01
N THR A 199 31.37 9.01 12.81
CA THR A 199 32.81 9.12 12.58
C THR A 199 33.38 10.52 12.79
N GLU A 200 32.52 11.53 12.91
CA GLU A 200 32.91 12.95 12.99
C GLU A 200 32.79 13.47 14.42
N GLU A 201 33.58 12.92 15.35
CA GLU A 201 33.45 13.23 16.78
C GLU A 201 33.55 14.72 17.12
N GLU A 202 34.42 15.46 16.43
CA GLU A 202 34.56 16.90 16.62
C GLU A 202 33.28 17.64 16.20
N ALA A 203 32.66 17.25 15.08
CA ALA A 203 31.41 17.83 14.62
C ALA A 203 30.26 17.51 15.59
N VAL A 204 30.23 16.30 16.15
CA VAL A 204 29.25 15.93 17.20
C VAL A 204 29.41 16.83 18.42
N ARG A 205 30.62 16.96 18.97
CA ARG A 205 30.89 17.82 20.15
C ARG A 205 30.53 19.28 19.87
N ARG A 206 30.90 19.80 18.71
CA ARG A 206 30.60 21.17 18.30
C ARG A 206 29.10 21.42 18.16
N THR A 207 28.35 20.46 17.60
CA THR A 207 26.90 20.57 17.44
C THR A 207 26.20 20.67 18.80
N VAL A 208 26.60 19.86 19.78
CA VAL A 208 26.04 19.94 21.14
C VAL A 208 26.38 21.27 21.79
N ALA A 209 27.64 21.70 21.72
CA ALA A 209 28.07 22.98 22.29
C ALA A 209 27.34 24.20 21.66
N GLU A 210 27.06 24.17 20.36
CA GLU A 210 26.27 25.21 19.68
C GLU A 210 24.84 25.28 20.22
N ILE A 211 24.19 24.13 20.41
CA ILE A 211 22.82 24.07 20.95
C ILE A 211 22.79 24.61 22.38
N GLU A 212 23.77 24.24 23.21
CA GLU A 212 23.90 24.75 24.59
C GLU A 212 24.06 26.28 24.58
N GLN A 213 24.91 26.82 23.71
CA GLN A 213 25.09 28.27 23.57
C GLN A 213 23.81 29.00 23.12
N ILE A 214 23.03 28.39 22.21
CA ILE A 214 21.73 28.95 21.78
C ILE A 214 20.75 28.99 22.96
N ILE A 215 20.71 27.95 23.78
CA ILE A 215 19.85 27.88 24.97
C ILE A 215 20.25 29.00 25.94
N ASP A 216 21.53 29.10 26.30
CA ASP A 216 22.04 30.13 27.22
C ASP A 216 21.76 31.55 26.72
N ALA A 217 21.99 31.79 25.42
CA ALA A 217 21.72 33.09 24.79
C ALA A 217 20.23 33.44 24.82
N ARG A 218 19.33 32.46 24.59
CA ARG A 218 17.88 32.66 24.67
C ARG A 218 17.41 32.94 26.09
N GLU A 219 17.92 32.22 27.08
CA GLU A 219 17.58 32.48 28.49
C GLU A 219 17.94 33.92 28.90
N GLN A 220 19.13 34.39 28.49
CA GLN A 220 19.55 35.75 28.74
C GLN A 220 18.67 36.76 27.99
N PHE A 221 18.38 36.52 26.71
CA PHE A 221 17.54 37.39 25.89
C PHE A 221 16.12 37.52 26.47
N PHE A 222 15.52 36.41 26.88
CA PHE A 222 14.16 36.37 27.43
C PHE A 222 14.08 37.17 28.72
N ARG A 223 15.08 36.99 29.60
CA ARG A 223 15.19 37.75 30.86
C ARG A 223 15.32 39.25 30.63
N GLN A 224 16.11 39.68 29.65
CA GLN A 224 16.32 41.10 29.34
C GLN A 224 15.08 41.77 28.75
N HIS A 225 14.29 41.04 27.97
CA HIS A 225 13.11 41.56 27.27
C HIS A 225 11.78 41.22 27.95
N ALA A 226 11.83 40.63 29.16
CA ALA A 226 10.65 40.18 29.91
C ALA A 226 9.72 39.25 29.11
N ILE A 227 10.33 38.34 28.32
CA ILE A 227 9.61 37.29 27.58
C ILE A 227 9.42 36.11 28.53
N ASP A 228 8.16 35.70 28.73
CA ASP A 228 7.75 34.70 29.69
C ASP A 228 7.70 33.26 29.13
N SER A 229 7.59 33.11 27.81
CA SER A 229 7.49 31.80 27.16
C SER A 229 8.03 31.80 25.73
N ILE A 230 8.35 30.61 25.23
CA ILE A 230 8.75 30.42 23.82
C ILE A 230 7.60 30.72 22.86
N ASP A 231 6.34 30.58 23.28
CA ASP A 231 5.18 30.89 22.46
C ASP A 231 5.01 32.41 22.30
N THR A 232 5.35 33.20 23.32
CA THR A 232 5.41 34.68 23.24
C THR A 232 6.54 35.17 22.32
N TYR A 233 7.65 34.42 22.25
CA TYR A 233 8.80 34.77 21.40
C TYR A 233 8.56 34.55 19.90
N ARG A 234 7.67 33.60 19.54
CA ARG A 234 7.37 33.23 18.15
C ARG A 234 6.44 34.24 17.47
#